data_AF-A0A0L8I8T6-F1
#
_entry.id   AF-A0A0L8I8T6-F1
#
_cell.length_a   1.000
_cell.length_b   1.000
_cell.length_c   1.000
_cell.angle_alpha   90.00
_cell.angle_beta   90.00
_cell.angle_gamma   90.00
#
_symmetry.space_group_name_H-M   'P 1'
#
loop_
_entity.id
_entity.type
_entity.pdbx_description
1 polymer ?
#
loop_
_entity_poly.entity_id
_entity_poly.type
_entity_poly.pdbx_seq_one_letter_code
_entity_poly.pdbx_strand_id
1 'polypeptide(L)'
;MLIYFFLACNGTKSWLNSKNIASFKDCTIIEGNLIMLGVTFKGDPSFLIRPLVLKHLDNLNSVQEITGRFTIQESPVELKNLSFFKNLEVIGGRNEAVLGKSLFILKTQLEFLGLTKLKHIRNGNVVIKHNDNLCYAET
;
A
#
# COMPACT_ATOMS: atom_id res chain seq x y z
N MET A 1 -22.86 9.51 20.07
CA MET A 1 -22.60 8.32 19.23
C MET A 1 -22.11 8.81 17.88
N LEU A 2 -20.79 8.91 17.69
CA LEU A 2 -20.24 9.36 16.41
C LEU A 2 -20.38 8.21 15.41
N ILE A 3 -21.25 8.41 14.42
CA ILE A 3 -21.37 7.50 13.29
C ILE A 3 -20.12 7.74 12.45
N TYR A 4 -19.07 6.92 12.67
CA TYR A 4 -17.97 6.84 11.73
C TYR A 4 -18.54 6.31 10.42
N PHE A 5 -18.74 7.20 9.43
CA PHE A 5 -18.91 6.75 8.06
C PHE A 5 -17.59 6.11 7.63
N PHE A 6 -17.50 4.79 7.76
CA PHE A 6 -16.42 4.04 7.14
C PHE A 6 -16.66 4.04 5.64
N LEU A 7 -16.07 5.01 4.94
CA LEU A 7 -16.07 4.99 3.48
C LEU A 7 -15.20 3.81 3.04
N ALA A 8 -15.85 2.83 2.44
CA ALA A 8 -15.22 1.64 1.87
C ALA A 8 -15.05 1.81 0.36
N CYS A 9 -13.88 1.42 -0.16
CA CYS A 9 -13.56 1.49 -1.58
C CYS A 9 -12.94 0.17 -2.03
N ASN A 10 -13.24 -0.22 -3.26
CA ASN A 10 -12.64 -1.42 -3.83
C ASN A 10 -11.12 -1.25 -3.99
N GLY A 11 -10.38 -2.27 -3.58
CA GLY A 11 -8.94 -2.37 -3.79
C GLY A 11 -8.55 -2.48 -5.27
N THR A 12 -7.25 -2.45 -5.52
CA THR A 12 -6.70 -2.58 -6.86
C THR A 12 -6.93 -3.98 -7.41
N LYS A 13 -7.50 -4.07 -8.62
CA LYS A 13 -7.59 -5.33 -9.38
C LYS A 13 -6.22 -5.81 -9.89
N SER A 14 -5.36 -4.88 -10.30
CA SER A 14 -4.03 -5.19 -10.87
C SER A 14 -2.92 -4.43 -10.14
N TRP A 15 -2.83 -3.11 -10.34
CA TRP A 15 -1.93 -2.23 -9.58
C TRP A 15 -2.51 -0.82 -9.44
N LEU A 16 -2.04 -0.10 -8.44
CA LEU A 16 -2.29 1.32 -8.20
C LEU A 16 -1.57 2.12 -9.28
N ASN A 17 -2.22 3.12 -9.86
CA ASN A 17 -1.66 3.93 -10.93
C ASN A 17 -2.27 5.34 -10.94
N SER A 18 -1.78 6.18 -11.86
CA SER A 18 -2.22 7.58 -11.99
C SER A 18 -3.70 7.76 -12.32
N LYS A 19 -4.39 6.75 -12.86
CA LYS A 19 -5.82 6.82 -13.20
C LYS A 19 -6.73 6.42 -12.05
N ASN A 20 -6.30 5.54 -11.14
CA ASN A 20 -7.14 5.00 -10.07
C ASN A 20 -6.85 5.56 -8.67
N ILE A 21 -5.68 6.17 -8.42
CA ILE A 21 -5.31 6.67 -7.08
C ILE A 21 -6.33 7.65 -6.48
N ALA A 22 -6.96 8.48 -7.31
CA ALA A 22 -7.93 9.48 -6.84
C ALA A 22 -9.20 8.85 -6.24
N SER A 23 -9.52 7.60 -6.61
CA SER A 23 -10.69 6.89 -6.07
C SER A 23 -10.56 6.50 -4.60
N PHE A 24 -9.35 6.55 -4.04
CA PHE A 24 -9.10 6.26 -2.62
C PHE A 24 -9.21 7.48 -1.72
N LYS A 25 -9.43 8.67 -2.28
CA LYS A 25 -9.58 9.89 -1.48
C LYS A 25 -10.72 9.72 -0.47
N ASP A 26 -10.44 10.10 0.78
CA ASP A 26 -11.35 10.00 1.93
C ASP A 26 -11.76 8.57 2.31
N CYS A 27 -11.20 7.56 1.62
CA CYS A 27 -11.43 6.17 1.92
C CYS A 27 -10.81 5.78 3.26
N THR A 28 -11.55 5.03 4.06
CA THR A 28 -11.09 4.52 5.37
C THR A 28 -10.83 3.01 5.34
N ILE A 29 -11.56 2.28 4.48
CA ILE A 29 -11.41 0.84 4.31
C ILE A 29 -11.18 0.54 2.84
N ILE A 30 -10.08 -0.15 2.52
CA ILE A 30 -9.85 -0.73 1.21
C ILE A 30 -10.31 -2.18 1.23
N GLU A 31 -11.37 -2.48 0.48
CA GLU A 31 -11.90 -3.83 0.32
C GLU A 31 -11.07 -4.60 -0.71
N GLY A 32 -10.26 -5.54 -0.23
CA GLY A 32 -9.34 -6.34 -1.03
C GLY A 32 -7.92 -5.83 -0.93
N ASN A 33 -7.20 -5.89 -2.05
CA ASN A 33 -5.75 -5.70 -2.06
C ASN A 33 -5.37 -4.28 -2.50
N LEU A 34 -4.25 -3.77 -1.99
CA LEU A 34 -3.57 -2.62 -2.58
C LEU A 34 -2.18 -3.03 -3.07
N ILE A 35 -1.96 -2.93 -4.38
CA ILE A 35 -0.78 -3.44 -5.06
C ILE A 35 -0.06 -2.28 -5.76
N MET A 36 1.20 -2.05 -5.43
CA MET A 36 2.10 -1.09 -6.06
C MET A 36 3.29 -1.84 -6.64
N LEU A 37 3.60 -1.62 -7.92
CA LEU A 37 4.69 -2.30 -8.64
C LEU A 37 5.58 -1.25 -9.32
N GLY A 38 6.71 -1.66 -9.91
CA GLY A 38 7.56 -0.75 -10.68
C GLY A 38 6.80 0.06 -11.73
N VAL A 39 5.80 -0.55 -12.38
CA VAL A 39 4.91 0.11 -13.36
C VAL A 39 3.99 1.18 -12.75
N THR A 40 3.72 1.16 -11.44
CA THR A 40 3.04 2.26 -10.74
C THR A 40 3.84 3.55 -10.87
N PHE A 41 5.16 3.44 -10.74
CA PHE A 41 6.06 4.59 -10.69
C PHE A 41 6.66 4.94 -12.06
N LYS A 42 6.89 3.95 -12.93
CA LYS A 42 7.41 4.15 -14.30
C LYS A 42 6.32 4.52 -15.31
N GLY A 43 5.05 4.25 -14.97
CA GLY A 43 3.94 4.33 -15.93
C GLY A 43 3.90 3.11 -16.86
N ASP A 44 2.87 3.06 -17.70
CA ASP A 44 2.68 2.04 -18.72
C ASP A 44 2.16 2.68 -20.01
N PRO A 45 3.02 2.87 -21.04
CA PRO A 45 2.62 3.44 -22.32
C PRO A 45 1.53 2.64 -23.04
N SER A 46 1.52 1.31 -22.88
CA SER A 46 0.58 0.41 -23.57
C SER A 46 -0.87 0.69 -23.18
N PHE A 47 -1.10 1.15 -21.95
CA PHE A 47 -2.40 1.52 -21.42
C PHE A 47 -2.58 3.04 -21.26
N LEU A 48 -1.66 3.84 -21.82
CA LEU A 48 -1.63 5.30 -21.68
C LEU A 48 -1.69 5.74 -20.19
N ILE A 49 -0.94 5.04 -19.34
CA ILE A 49 -0.83 5.32 -17.91
C ILE A 49 0.48 6.08 -17.69
N ARG A 50 0.39 7.31 -17.22
CA ARG A 50 1.57 8.09 -16.82
C ARG A 50 2.11 7.59 -15.46
N PRO A 51 3.41 7.80 -15.18
CA PRO A 51 3.98 7.70 -13.84
C PRO A 51 3.05 8.27 -12.76
N LEU A 52 2.90 7.56 -11.64
CA LEU A 52 2.22 8.11 -10.47
C LEU A 52 3.05 9.24 -9.86
N VAL A 53 2.45 10.42 -9.71
CA VAL A 53 3.04 11.51 -8.93
C VAL A 53 2.99 11.13 -7.45
N LEU A 54 4.14 11.06 -6.77
CA LEU A 54 4.21 10.56 -5.39
C LEU A 54 3.31 11.31 -4.40
N LYS A 55 3.12 12.62 -4.58
CA LYS A 55 2.18 13.41 -3.76
C LYS A 55 0.74 12.88 -3.83
N HIS A 56 0.34 12.22 -4.91
CA HIS A 56 -1.01 11.63 -5.00
C HIS A 56 -1.21 10.44 -4.06
N LEU A 57 -0.15 9.88 -3.47
CA LEU A 57 -0.26 8.90 -2.38
C LEU A 57 -0.93 9.49 -1.15
N ASP A 58 -1.02 10.81 -1.02
CA ASP A 58 -1.80 11.48 0.03
C ASP A 58 -3.29 11.11 0.02
N ASN A 59 -3.81 10.61 -1.11
CA ASN A 59 -5.17 10.07 -1.16
C ASN A 59 -5.35 8.82 -0.29
N LEU A 60 -4.27 8.18 0.17
CA LEU A 60 -4.31 7.02 1.06
C LEU A 60 -4.20 7.41 2.55
N ASN A 61 -4.05 8.70 2.87
CA ASN A 61 -3.83 9.17 4.23
C ASN A 61 -4.96 8.83 5.21
N SER A 62 -6.21 8.71 4.76
CA SER A 62 -7.37 8.34 5.59
C SER A 62 -7.54 6.84 5.78
N VAL A 63 -6.81 6.00 5.02
CA VAL A 63 -6.98 4.55 5.05
C VAL A 63 -6.54 4.01 6.41
N GLN A 64 -7.44 3.26 7.05
CA GLN A 64 -7.27 2.63 8.35
C GLN A 64 -7.18 1.10 8.24
N GLU A 65 -7.87 0.52 7.26
CA GLU A 65 -7.86 -0.93 7.03
C GLU A 65 -7.69 -1.25 5.54
N ILE A 66 -6.85 -2.24 5.27
CA ILE A 66 -6.80 -2.96 3.99
C ILE A 66 -7.27 -4.38 4.28
N THR A 67 -8.44 -4.80 3.80
CA THR A 67 -9.01 -6.10 4.20
C THR A 67 -8.26 -7.30 3.60
N GLY A 68 -7.59 -7.10 2.47
CA GLY A 68 -6.70 -8.06 1.82
C GLY A 68 -5.22 -7.81 2.15
N ARG A 69 -4.35 -7.84 1.13
CA ARG A 69 -2.90 -7.62 1.26
C ARG A 69 -2.46 -6.23 0.80
N PHE A 70 -1.38 -5.74 1.40
CA PHE A 70 -0.60 -4.64 0.85
C PHE A 70 0.68 -5.17 0.20
N THR A 71 1.01 -4.65 -0.99
CA THR A 71 2.24 -5.01 -1.70
C THR A 71 2.86 -3.81 -2.34
N ILE A 72 4.18 -3.68 -2.17
CA ILE A 72 4.99 -2.69 -2.88
C ILE A 72 6.26 -3.36 -3.41
N GLN A 73 6.55 -3.15 -4.69
CA GLN A 73 7.76 -3.62 -5.35
C GLN A 73 8.38 -2.52 -6.20
N GLU A 74 9.72 -2.48 -6.27
CA GLU A 74 10.47 -1.57 -7.16
C GLU A 74 10.09 -0.09 -6.99
N SER A 75 10.15 0.42 -5.75
CA SER A 75 9.85 1.84 -5.48
C SER A 75 10.95 2.77 -6.03
N PRO A 76 10.62 4.02 -6.36
CA PRO A 76 11.61 4.98 -6.84
C PRO A 76 12.43 5.54 -5.66
N VAL A 77 13.60 6.12 -5.94
CA VAL A 77 14.56 6.58 -4.93
C VAL A 77 14.01 7.70 -4.03
N GLU A 78 13.02 8.44 -4.51
CA GLU A 78 12.35 9.52 -3.80
C GLU A 78 11.35 9.00 -2.75
N LEU A 79 10.89 7.74 -2.87
CA LEU A 79 9.97 7.15 -1.90
C LEU A 79 10.75 6.50 -0.76
N LYS A 80 10.97 7.26 0.32
CA LYS A 80 11.80 6.87 1.46
C LYS A 80 11.08 6.09 2.57
N ASN A 81 9.76 6.14 2.62
CA ASN A 81 8.95 5.48 3.63
C ASN A 81 7.49 5.32 3.17
N LEU A 82 6.67 4.63 3.95
CA LEU A 82 5.24 4.42 3.72
C LEU A 82 4.35 5.31 4.60
N SER A 83 4.85 6.47 5.06
CA SER A 83 4.12 7.32 6.02
C SER A 83 2.87 7.98 5.44
N PHE A 84 2.63 7.86 4.13
CA PHE A 84 1.32 8.16 3.53
C PHE A 84 0.21 7.24 4.09
N PHE A 85 0.56 6.11 4.72
CA PHE A 85 -0.33 5.30 5.55
C PHE A 85 -0.33 5.73 7.02
N LYS A 86 -0.37 7.02 7.31
CA LYS A 86 -0.33 7.57 8.68
C LYS A 86 -1.47 7.09 9.59
N ASN A 87 -2.55 6.57 9.01
CA ASN A 87 -3.72 6.07 9.74
C ASN A 87 -3.94 4.56 9.62
N LEU A 88 -3.09 3.82 8.89
CA LEU A 88 -3.30 2.40 8.68
C LEU A 88 -3.08 1.63 9.99
N GLU A 89 -4.12 0.96 10.46
CA GLU A 89 -4.10 0.18 11.71
C GLU A 89 -4.12 -1.33 11.46
N VAL A 90 -4.76 -1.76 10.36
CA VAL A 90 -5.03 -3.17 10.09
C VAL A 90 -4.73 -3.54 8.63
N ILE A 91 -4.00 -4.65 8.47
CA ILE A 91 -3.94 -5.42 7.23
C ILE A 91 -4.62 -6.76 7.49
N GLY A 92 -5.74 -7.02 6.80
CA GLY A 92 -6.62 -8.14 7.08
C GLY A 92 -6.13 -9.48 6.54
N GLY A 93 -5.44 -9.48 5.40
CA GLY A 93 -4.92 -10.70 4.76
C GLY A 93 -5.99 -11.68 4.30
N ARG A 94 -7.27 -11.28 4.14
CA ARG A 94 -8.32 -12.15 3.58
C ARG A 94 -8.17 -12.25 2.05
N ASN A 95 -8.42 -13.44 1.48
CA ASN A 95 -8.19 -13.87 0.08
C ASN A 95 -6.78 -14.42 -0.22
N GLU A 96 -6.48 -15.54 0.42
CA GLU A 96 -5.42 -16.50 0.05
C GLU A 96 -5.73 -17.15 -1.31
N ALA A 97 -5.06 -16.74 -2.37
CA ALA A 97 -5.13 -17.47 -3.64
C ALA A 97 -3.78 -17.78 -4.29
N VAL A 98 -2.62 -17.25 -3.84
CA VAL A 98 -1.35 -17.64 -4.49
C VAL A 98 -0.12 -17.72 -3.59
N LEU A 99 0.03 -16.97 -2.48
CA LEU A 99 1.33 -16.92 -1.77
C LEU A 99 1.29 -16.73 -0.24
N GLY A 100 0.12 -16.60 0.37
CA GLY A 100 -0.02 -16.31 1.80
C GLY A 100 0.82 -15.18 2.34
N LYS A 101 0.89 -14.06 1.60
CA LYS A 101 1.59 -12.83 2.01
C LYS A 101 0.60 -11.69 2.17
N SER A 102 0.44 -11.18 3.38
CA SER A 102 -0.43 -10.06 3.71
C SER A 102 0.28 -8.71 3.62
N LEU A 103 1.57 -8.69 3.93
CA LEU A 103 2.46 -7.55 3.70
C LEU A 103 3.67 -8.02 2.90
N PHE A 104 3.85 -7.50 1.68
CA PHE A 104 4.98 -7.84 0.83
C PHE A 104 5.72 -6.60 0.32
N ILE A 105 6.96 -6.42 0.78
CA ILE A 105 7.83 -5.28 0.48
C ILE A 105 9.11 -5.82 -0.14
N LEU A 106 9.32 -5.56 -1.43
CA LEU A 106 10.43 -6.14 -2.21
C LEU A 106 11.17 -5.09 -3.03
N LYS A 107 12.51 -5.07 -3.00
CA LYS A 107 13.31 -4.22 -3.91
C LYS A 107 12.88 -2.74 -3.86
N THR A 108 12.69 -2.20 -2.67
CA THR A 108 12.30 -0.80 -2.47
C THR A 108 13.48 0.04 -1.99
N GLN A 109 13.38 1.35 -2.22
CA GLN A 109 14.34 2.36 -1.76
C GLN A 109 13.96 2.95 -0.39
N LEU A 110 13.10 2.27 0.36
CA LEU A 110 12.67 2.71 1.69
C LEU A 110 13.85 2.71 2.66
N GLU A 111 13.94 3.75 3.47
CA GLU A 111 14.92 3.90 4.55
C GLU A 111 14.33 3.46 5.90
N PHE A 112 13.01 3.57 6.05
CA PHE A 112 12.23 3.05 7.18
C PHE A 112 10.79 2.78 6.73
N LEU A 113 10.04 1.93 7.46
CA LEU A 113 8.66 1.59 7.05
C LEU A 113 7.69 2.76 7.21
N GLY A 114 7.71 3.47 8.34
CA GLY A 114 6.80 4.59 8.59
C GLY A 114 5.33 4.20 8.85
N LEU A 115 5.04 2.92 9.08
CA LEU A 115 3.71 2.39 9.39
C LEU A 115 3.39 2.51 10.89
N THR A 116 3.44 3.73 11.42
CA THR A 116 3.46 4.00 12.88
C THR A 116 2.17 3.64 13.63
N LYS A 117 1.03 3.56 12.93
CA LYS A 117 -0.26 3.15 13.52
C LYS A 117 -0.61 1.69 13.27
N LEU A 118 0.19 0.95 12.51
CA LEU A 118 -0.11 -0.43 12.17
C LEU A 118 0.01 -1.28 13.44
N LYS A 119 -1.11 -1.87 13.87
CA LYS A 119 -1.20 -2.70 15.09
C LYS A 119 -1.41 -4.17 14.76
N HIS A 120 -2.10 -4.46 13.66
CA HIS A 120 -2.52 -5.82 13.34
C HIS A 120 -2.27 -6.17 11.87
N ILE A 121 -1.61 -7.31 11.68
CA ILE A 121 -1.65 -8.07 10.44
C ILE A 121 -2.37 -9.37 10.79
N ARG A 122 -3.65 -9.46 10.40
CA ARG A 122 -4.57 -10.48 10.97
C ARG A 122 -4.27 -11.89 10.46
N ASN A 123 -3.86 -12.03 9.19
CA ASN A 123 -3.55 -13.31 8.56
C ASN A 123 -2.38 -13.15 7.58
N GLY A 124 -1.80 -14.27 7.15
CA GLY A 124 -0.74 -14.31 6.15
C GLY A 124 0.63 -13.87 6.67
N ASN A 125 1.65 -14.13 5.86
CA ASN A 125 3.04 -13.84 6.18
C ASN A 125 3.41 -12.40 5.85
N VAL A 126 4.34 -11.87 6.64
CA VAL A 126 5.07 -10.64 6.34
C VAL A 126 6.35 -11.00 5.63
N VAL A 127 6.59 -10.40 4.46
CA VAL A 127 7.82 -10.62 3.69
C VAL A 127 8.41 -9.28 3.29
N ILE A 128 9.57 -8.97 3.87
CA ILE A 128 10.36 -7.77 3.59
C ILE A 128 11.72 -8.24 3.10
N LYS A 129 12.03 -8.07 1.81
CA LYS A 129 13.26 -8.61 1.20
C LYS A 129 13.91 -7.64 0.21
N HIS A 130 15.24 -7.66 0.13
CA HIS A 130 16.03 -6.86 -0.82
C HIS A 130 15.72 -5.35 -0.73
N ASN A 131 15.63 -4.80 0.49
CA ASN A 131 15.46 -3.37 0.71
C ASN A 131 16.74 -2.85 1.35
N ASP A 132 17.76 -2.58 0.52
CA ASP A 132 19.16 -2.44 0.99
C ASP A 132 19.39 -1.23 1.91
N ASN A 133 18.51 -0.22 1.83
CA ASN A 133 18.56 0.98 2.67
C ASN A 133 17.64 0.90 3.90
N LEU A 134 16.85 -0.16 4.04
CA LEU A 134 15.79 -0.23 5.04
C LEU A 134 16.37 -0.53 6.43
N CYS A 135 16.15 0.40 7.35
CA CYS A 135 16.44 0.25 8.77
C CYS A 135 15.15 0.02 9.57
N TYR A 136 15.33 -0.39 10.83
CA TYR A 136 14.25 -0.54 11.82
C TYR A 136 13.17 -1.58 11.49
N ALA A 137 13.49 -2.56 10.63
CA ALA A 137 12.58 -3.67 10.32
C ALA A 137 12.72 -4.85 11.30
N GLU A 138 13.87 -4.98 11.97
CA GLU A 138 14.20 -6.01 12.97
C GLU A 138 14.56 -5.35 14.32
N THR A 139 13.62 -4.58 14.90
CA THR A 139 13.80 -3.91 16.21
C THR A 139 13.08 -4.63 17.33
#